data_AF-A0A9P4SCC8-F1
#
_entry.id   AF-A0A9P4SCC8-F1
#
_cell.length_a   1.000
_cell.length_b   1.000
_cell.length_c   1.000
_cell.angle_alpha   90.00
_cell.angle_beta   90.00
_cell.angle_gamma   90.00
#
_symmetry.space_group_name_H-M   'P 1'
#
loop_
_entity.id
_entity.type
_entity.pdbx_description
1 polymer ?
#
loop_
_entity_poly.entity_id
_entity_poly.type
_entity_poly.pdbx_seq_one_letter_code
_entity_poly.pdbx_strand_id
1 'polypeptide(L)'
;MEEPRDILYSHLSNLLNTREYPKTICPSEVARALSRSDLDLLHAESWRDTMPSIRELVWAMRDAGEVEILQKGEVLENDVGLEQIKGPIRARKTQP
;
A
#
# COMPACT_ATOMS: atom_id res chain seq x y z
N MET A 1 -8.56 14.30 15.08
CA MET A 1 -8.64 12.83 15.21
C MET A 1 -8.04 12.30 13.93
N GLU A 2 -6.95 11.54 13.98
CA GLU A 2 -6.40 10.91 12.76
C GLU A 2 -7.40 9.86 12.27
N GLU A 3 -7.75 9.90 10.99
CA GLU A 3 -8.60 8.86 10.43
C GLU A 3 -7.79 7.58 10.18
N PRO A 4 -8.40 6.38 10.28
CA PRO A 4 -7.74 5.11 9.98
C PRO A 4 -6.95 5.10 8.66
N ARG A 5 -7.45 5.82 7.66
CA ARG A 5 -6.82 5.94 6.35
C ARG A 5 -5.53 6.76 6.38
N ASP A 6 -5.46 7.79 7.20
CA ASP A 6 -4.28 8.68 7.32
C ASP A 6 -3.08 7.93 7.91
N ILE A 7 -3.33 7.06 8.88
CA ILE A 7 -2.30 6.19 9.50
C ILE A 7 -1.66 5.31 8.41
N LEU A 8 -2.49 4.60 7.65
CA LEU A 8 -2.00 3.73 6.58
C LEU A 8 -1.27 4.52 5.48
N TYR A 9 -1.79 5.69 5.11
CA TYR A 9 -1.19 6.55 4.11
C TYR A 9 0.18 7.06 4.54
N SER A 10 0.32 7.48 5.80
CA SER A 10 1.59 7.92 6.38
C SER A 10 2.63 6.81 6.32
N HIS A 11 2.30 5.60 6.79
CA HIS A 11 3.20 4.44 6.74
C HIS A 11 3.59 4.05 5.31
N LEU A 12 2.61 4.03 4.39
CA LEU A 12 2.85 3.70 2.99
C LEU A 12 3.76 4.73 2.30
N SER A 13 3.44 6.01 2.49
CA SER A 13 4.19 7.14 1.94
C SER A 13 5.62 7.16 2.49
N ASN A 14 5.82 6.95 3.79
CA ASN A 14 7.13 6.87 4.40
C ASN A 14 7.97 5.75 3.77
N LEU A 15 7.42 4.54 3.67
CA LEU A 15 8.12 3.42 3.05
C LEU A 15 8.44 3.70 1.58
N LEU A 16 7.51 4.25 0.80
CA LEU A 16 7.76 4.64 -0.59
C LEU A 16 8.86 5.71 -0.72
N ASN A 17 8.89 6.69 0.17
CA ASN A 17 9.92 7.74 0.20
C ASN A 17 11.32 7.21 0.53
N THR A 18 11.43 6.13 1.30
CA THR A 18 12.73 5.49 1.61
C THR A 18 13.32 4.67 0.47
N ARG A 19 12.59 4.49 -0.64
CA ARG A 19 12.99 3.65 -1.77
C ARG A 19 13.22 4.50 -3.01
N GLU A 20 14.46 4.52 -3.48
CA GLU A 20 14.80 5.14 -4.77
C GLU A 20 14.21 4.33 -5.92
N TYR A 21 13.62 5.01 -6.91
CA TYR A 21 13.11 4.36 -8.12
C TYR A 21 14.23 3.55 -8.81
N PRO A 22 13.97 2.31 -9.27
CA PRO A 22 12.70 1.60 -9.40
C PRO A 22 12.36 0.64 -8.25
N LYS A 23 12.95 0.82 -7.07
CA LYS A 23 12.73 -0.08 -5.92
C LYS A 23 11.26 -0.05 -5.51
N THR A 24 10.80 -1.22 -5.08
CA THR A 24 9.40 -1.48 -4.73
C THR A 24 9.26 -1.85 -3.27
N ILE A 25 8.04 -1.69 -2.75
CA ILE A 25 7.58 -2.23 -1.47
C ILE A 25 6.47 -3.25 -1.72
N CYS A 26 6.18 -4.10 -0.75
CA CYS A 26 4.97 -4.93 -0.74
C CYS A 26 3.99 -4.45 0.36
N PRO A 27 2.67 -4.65 0.20
CA PRO A 27 1.68 -4.29 1.21
C PRO A 27 2.01 -4.85 2.60
N SER A 28 2.54 -6.07 2.65
CA SER A 28 2.88 -6.73 3.91
C SER A 28 4.08 -6.14 4.65
N GLU A 29 4.94 -5.34 4.00
CA GLU A 29 5.95 -4.53 4.68
C GLU A 29 5.29 -3.38 5.45
N VAL A 30 4.29 -2.73 4.84
CA VAL A 30 3.52 -1.63 5.44
C VAL A 30 2.77 -2.13 6.67
N ALA A 31 2.03 -3.23 6.55
CA ALA A 31 1.28 -3.79 7.67
C ALA A 31 2.17 -4.20 8.85
N ARG A 32 3.39 -4.71 8.57
CA ARG A 32 4.34 -5.08 9.63
C ARG A 32 5.01 -3.87 10.29
N ALA A 33 4.98 -2.71 9.64
CA ALA A 33 5.48 -1.46 10.23
C ALA A 33 4.49 -0.82 11.21
N LEU A 34 3.23 -1.27 11.21
CA LEU A 34 2.20 -0.79 12.13
C LEU A 34 2.54 -1.16 13.57
N SER A 35 2.48 -0.17 14.45
CA SER A 35 2.60 -0.34 15.89
C SER A 35 1.33 -0.94 16.49
N ARG A 36 1.38 -1.37 17.75
CA ARG A 36 0.17 -1.84 18.45
C ARG A 36 -0.90 -0.74 18.53
N SER A 37 -0.49 0.49 18.81
CA SER A 37 -1.39 1.64 18.85
C SER A 37 -2.06 1.91 17.50
N ASP A 38 -1.31 1.75 16.39
CA ASP A 38 -1.88 1.87 15.05
C ASP A 38 -2.96 0.81 14.82
N LEU A 39 -2.70 -0.45 15.19
CA LEU A 39 -3.66 -1.53 15.06
C LEU A 39 -4.94 -1.28 15.88
N ASP A 40 -4.79 -0.77 17.10
CA ASP A 40 -5.93 -0.45 17.96
C ASP A 40 -6.79 0.69 17.36
N LEU A 41 -6.16 1.71 16.76
CA LEU A 41 -6.85 2.81 16.05
C LEU A 41 -7.51 2.35 14.75
N LEU A 42 -6.92 1.35 14.08
CA LEU A 42 -7.48 0.70 12.90
C LEU A 42 -8.57 -0.33 13.23
N HIS A 43 -8.83 -0.59 14.51
CA HIS A 43 -9.70 -1.67 14.99
C HIS A 43 -9.31 -3.05 14.42
N ALA A 44 -8.01 -3.30 14.29
CA ALA A 44 -7.45 -4.54 13.76
C ALA A 44 -6.81 -5.38 14.89
N GLU A 45 -7.13 -6.68 14.93
CA GLU A 45 -6.54 -7.59 15.92
C GLU A 45 -5.08 -7.94 15.58
N SER A 46 -4.77 -7.98 14.29
CA SER A 46 -3.45 -8.29 13.77
C SER A 46 -3.13 -7.48 12.51
N TRP A 47 -1.84 -7.39 12.18
CA TRP A 47 -1.40 -6.76 10.93
C TRP A 47 -1.99 -7.40 9.67
N ARG A 48 -2.45 -8.66 9.73
CA ARG A 48 -3.06 -9.32 8.56
C ARG A 48 -4.43 -8.72 8.24
N ASP A 49 -5.14 -8.26 9.26
CA ASP A 49 -6.49 -7.71 9.13
C ASP A 49 -6.48 -6.35 8.42
N THR A 50 -5.33 -5.66 8.39
CA THR A 50 -5.15 -4.39 7.67
C THR A 50 -4.82 -4.56 6.19
N MET A 51 -4.56 -5.80 5.72
CA MET A 51 -4.19 -6.05 4.33
C MET A 51 -5.21 -5.61 3.28
N PRO A 52 -6.52 -5.83 3.45
CA PRO A 52 -7.51 -5.31 2.51
C PRO A 52 -7.43 -3.78 2.38
N SER A 53 -7.45 -3.07 3.51
CA SER A 53 -7.40 -1.60 3.54
C SER A 53 -6.11 -1.04 2.92
N ILE A 54 -4.96 -1.68 3.17
CA ILE A 54 -3.69 -1.28 2.55
C ILE A 54 -3.74 -1.49 1.04
N ARG A 55 -4.30 -2.60 0.55
CA ARG A 55 -4.45 -2.83 -0.89
C ARG A 55 -5.37 -1.78 -1.52
N GLU A 56 -6.52 -1.51 -0.93
CA GLU A 56 -7.43 -0.45 -1.41
C GLU A 56 -6.73 0.90 -1.48
N LEU A 57 -5.95 1.25 -0.45
CA LEU A 57 -5.21 2.50 -0.42
C LEU A 57 -4.13 2.58 -1.51
N VAL A 58 -3.37 1.49 -1.74
CA VAL A 58 -2.37 1.43 -2.82
C VAL A 58 -3.03 1.63 -4.19
N TRP A 59 -4.22 1.07 -4.41
CA TRP A 59 -4.99 1.33 -5.63
C TRP A 59 -5.45 2.78 -5.73
N ALA A 60 -5.99 3.35 -4.65
CA ALA A 60 -6.39 4.76 -4.66
C ALA A 60 -5.21 5.70 -4.97
N MET A 61 -4.01 5.42 -4.44
CA MET A 61 -2.81 6.19 -4.75
C MET A 61 -2.34 6.00 -6.20
N ARG A 62 -2.54 4.82 -6.78
CA ARG A 62 -2.28 4.58 -8.20
C ARG A 62 -3.23 5.38 -9.07
N ASP A 63 -4.52 5.36 -8.74
CA ASP A 63 -5.55 6.12 -9.48
C ASP A 63 -5.31 7.63 -9.39
N ALA A 64 -4.68 8.09 -8.30
CA ALA A 64 -4.19 9.46 -8.14
C ALA A 64 -2.85 9.76 -8.87
N GLY A 65 -2.22 8.75 -9.48
CA GLY A 65 -0.94 8.90 -10.20
C GLY A 65 0.30 8.96 -9.30
N GLU A 66 0.19 8.61 -8.02
CA GLU A 66 1.30 8.69 -7.06
C GLU A 66 2.21 7.45 -7.08
N VAL A 67 1.64 6.30 -7.45
CA VAL A 67 2.34 5.01 -7.46
C VAL A 67 2.01 4.17 -8.68
N GLU A 68 2.94 3.30 -9.05
CA GLU A 68 2.71 2.19 -9.97
C GLU A 68 2.56 0.90 -9.17
N ILE A 69 1.59 0.08 -9.54
CA ILE A 69 1.41 -1.27 -8.98
C ILE A 69 2.03 -2.27 -9.93
N LEU A 70 2.83 -3.18 -9.39
CA LEU A 70 3.46 -4.25 -10.14
C LEU A 70 2.97 -5.61 -9.65
N GLN A 71 2.81 -6.54 -10.59
CA GLN A 71 2.63 -7.95 -10.29
C GLN A 71 3.55 -8.79 -11.19
N LYS A 72 4.25 -9.77 -10.60
CA LYS A 72 5.23 -10.61 -11.30
C LYS A 72 6.34 -9.82 -12.03
N GLY A 73 6.60 -8.58 -11.60
CA GLY A 73 7.63 -7.71 -12.18
C GLY A 73 7.12 -6.76 -13.27
N GLU A 74 5.84 -6.87 -13.65
CA GLU A 74 5.22 -6.04 -14.69
C GLU A 74 4.31 -4.98 -14.06
N VAL A 75 4.32 -3.77 -14.61
CA VAL A 75 3.41 -2.69 -14.19
C VAL A 75 2.02 -3.01 -14.68
N LEU A 76 1.03 -2.92 -13.79
CA LEU A 76 -0.37 -3.14 -14.13
C LEU A 76 -0.95 -1.93 -14.86
N GLU A 77 -1.64 -2.17 -15.98
CA GLU A 77 -2.35 -1.15 -16.77
C GLU A 77 -3.60 -0.63 -16.07
N ASN A 78 -3.93 0.66 -16.23
CA ASN A 78 -4.94 1.38 -15.44
C ASN A 78 -6.35 0.78 -15.48
N ASP A 79 -6.68 -0.04 -16.49
CA ASP A 79 -7.96 -0.77 -16.57
C ASP A 79 -8.03 -1.98 -15.62
N VAL A 80 -6.90 -2.42 -15.05
CA VAL A 80 -6.82 -3.53 -14.12
C VAL A 80 -7.24 -3.10 -12.71
N GLY A 81 -8.42 -3.53 -12.28
CA GLY A 81 -8.97 -3.30 -10.95
C GLY A 81 -8.41 -4.22 -9.86
N LEU A 82 -8.58 -3.81 -8.60
CA LEU A 82 -8.16 -4.58 -7.42
C LEU A 82 -8.78 -5.99 -7.37
N GLU A 83 -10.04 -6.12 -7.76
CA GLU A 83 -10.78 -7.39 -7.77
C GLU A 83 -10.22 -8.43 -8.75
N GLN A 84 -9.54 -7.99 -9.81
CA GLN A 84 -8.94 -8.86 -10.82
C GLN A 84 -7.58 -9.41 -10.35
N ILE A 85 -6.97 -8.81 -9.32
CA ILE A 85 -5.63 -9.17 -8.85
C ILE A 85 -5.67 -10.14 -7.68
N LYS A 86 -5.05 -11.30 -7.90
CA LYS A 86 -4.84 -12.33 -6.89
C LYS A 86 -3.36 -12.48 -6.56
N GLY A 87 -3.07 -12.69 -5.28
CA GLY A 87 -1.71 -12.94 -4.80
C GLY A 87 -0.88 -11.68 -4.58
N PRO A 88 0.46 -11.84 -4.48
CA PRO A 88 1.36 -10.76 -4.12
C PRO A 88 1.38 -9.65 -5.18
N ILE A 89 1.41 -8.42 -4.70
CA ILE A 89 1.64 -7.21 -5.48
C ILE A 89 2.81 -6.44 -4.89
N ARG A 90 3.36 -5.55 -5.70
CA ARG A 90 4.36 -4.57 -5.30
C ARG A 90 3.90 -3.17 -5.70
N ALA A 91 4.36 -2.16 -4.98
CA ALA A 91 4.13 -0.77 -5.33
C ALA A 91 5.47 -0.02 -5.36
N ARG A 92 5.60 0.96 -6.25
CA ARG A 92 6.70 1.94 -6.28
C ARG A 92 6.15 3.31 -6.61
N LYS A 93 6.91 4.36 -6.32
CA LYS A 93 6.58 5.70 -6.78
C LYS A 93 6.59 5.77 -8.31
N THR A 94 5.66 6.54 -8.87
CA THR A 94 5.74 6.98 -10.27
C THR A 94 7.02 7.78 -10.48
N GLN A 95 7.63 7.67 -11.68
CA GLN A 95 8.76 8.52 -12.01
C GLN A 95 8.28 9.98 -12.12
N PRO A 96 9.04 10.95 -11.58
CA PRO A 96 8.78 12.36 -11.83
C PRO A 96 8.94 12.73 -13.31
#